data_AF-A0A7V5PGV8-F1
#
_entry.id   AF-A0A7V5PGV8-F1
#
_cell.length_a   1.000
_cell.length_b   1.000
_cell.length_c   1.000
_cell.angle_alpha   90.00
_cell.angle_beta   90.00
_cell.angle_gamma   90.00
#
_symmetry.space_group_name_H-M   'P 1'
#
loop_
_entity.id
_entity.type
_entity.pdbx_description
1 polymer ?
#
loop_
_entity_poly.entity_id
_entity_poly.type
_entity_poly.pdbx_seq_one_letter_code
_entity_poly.pdbx_strand_id
1 'polypeptide(L)'
;MKQLSKGEGRILDISGMSYEKIEQARGLQWPCREGQEKGDQRLYTDGVFQHPDGKAKLIPLPFEDNNERPDDEYPLWLNSGRVVEHFHTRTRTGKIGNQNKFSPTPYMEINPDTAAELGIRHGEYARVVSRRGDAIVMAQCTQRVPRNMIFIPFHYHECVNRVSLGLLDPHSRQPAYKQCAVRVEKIEDQAAAAKLNLAARAY
;
A
#
# COMPACT_ATOMS: atom_id res chain seq x y z
N MET A 1 -3.95 -12.02 -34.92
CA MET A 1 -3.64 -12.24 -33.48
C MET A 1 -2.37 -11.48 -33.15
N LYS A 2 -2.31 -10.76 -32.02
CA LYS A 2 -1.04 -10.15 -31.56
C LYS A 2 -0.10 -11.27 -31.14
N GLN A 3 1.11 -11.31 -31.70
CA GLN A 3 2.15 -12.24 -31.27
C GLN A 3 2.54 -11.88 -29.83
N LEU A 4 2.39 -12.82 -28.90
CA LEU A 4 2.85 -12.63 -27.54
C LEU A 4 4.38 -12.72 -27.54
N SER A 5 5.05 -11.77 -26.88
CA SER A 5 6.49 -11.88 -26.64
C SER A 5 6.72 -13.06 -25.71
N LYS A 6 7.35 -14.13 -26.22
CA LYS A 6 7.67 -15.34 -25.45
C LYS A 6 8.88 -15.18 -24.53
N GLY A 7 9.61 -14.07 -24.64
CA GLY A 7 10.73 -13.75 -23.76
C GLY A 7 12.02 -14.54 -24.05
N GLU A 8 12.18 -15.07 -25.26
CA GLU A 8 13.41 -15.75 -25.68
C GLU A 8 14.65 -14.89 -25.40
N GLY A 9 15.67 -15.49 -24.77
CA GLY A 9 16.89 -14.81 -24.35
C GLY A 9 16.73 -13.88 -23.13
N ARG A 10 15.59 -13.89 -22.44
CA ARG A 10 15.33 -13.15 -21.20
C ARG A 10 15.11 -14.10 -20.02
N ILE A 11 15.10 -13.54 -18.81
CA ILE A 11 14.71 -14.28 -17.58
C ILE A 11 13.26 -14.71 -17.63
N LEU A 12 12.37 -13.83 -18.12
CA LEU A 12 10.94 -14.11 -18.24
C LEU A 12 10.69 -14.82 -19.58
N ASP A 13 11.26 -16.00 -19.77
CA ASP A 13 11.02 -16.85 -20.93
C ASP A 13 9.86 -17.81 -20.65
N ILE A 14 8.76 -17.63 -21.37
CA ILE A 14 7.53 -18.42 -21.27
C ILE A 14 7.28 -19.23 -22.55
N SER A 15 8.29 -19.42 -23.40
CA SER A 15 8.15 -20.06 -24.71
C SER A 15 7.61 -21.49 -24.67
N GLY A 16 7.87 -22.21 -23.58
CA GLY A 16 7.38 -23.57 -23.34
C GLY A 16 6.09 -23.66 -22.53
N MET A 17 5.52 -22.53 -22.13
CA MET A 17 4.25 -22.52 -21.38
C MET A 17 3.06 -22.59 -22.35
N SER A 18 2.16 -23.54 -22.11
CA SER A 18 0.84 -23.63 -22.73
C SER A 18 -0.25 -23.70 -21.67
N TYR A 19 -1.49 -23.34 -22.02
CA TYR A 19 -2.62 -23.49 -21.11
C TYR A 19 -2.77 -24.93 -20.61
N GLU A 20 -2.64 -25.91 -21.50
CA GLU A 20 -2.69 -27.33 -21.17
C GLU A 20 -1.62 -27.72 -20.13
N LYS A 21 -0.36 -27.29 -20.31
CA LYS A 21 0.71 -27.56 -19.34
C LYS A 21 0.43 -26.92 -17.99
N ILE A 22 -0.08 -25.68 -17.96
CA ILE A 22 -0.43 -24.98 -16.72
C ILE A 22 -1.55 -25.70 -15.97
N GLU A 23 -2.58 -26.16 -16.69
CA GLU A 23 -3.69 -26.92 -16.12
C GLU A 23 -3.25 -28.27 -15.56
N GLN A 24 -2.48 -29.04 -16.33
CA GLN A 24 -1.95 -30.34 -15.92
C GLN A 24 -1.03 -30.22 -14.69
N ALA A 25 -0.15 -29.21 -14.67
CA ALA A 25 0.78 -28.97 -13.57
C ALA A 25 0.13 -28.26 -12.36
N ARG A 26 -1.11 -27.76 -12.49
CA ARG A 26 -1.80 -26.92 -11.49
C ARG A 26 -1.00 -25.68 -11.10
N GLY A 27 -0.38 -25.06 -12.09
CA GLY A 27 0.55 -23.95 -11.93
C GLY A 27 1.94 -24.30 -12.46
N LEU A 28 2.61 -23.32 -13.05
CA LEU A 28 3.92 -23.49 -13.67
C LEU A 28 4.76 -22.24 -13.40
N GLN A 29 5.95 -22.43 -12.81
CA GLN A 29 6.87 -21.34 -12.55
C GLN A 29 7.55 -20.93 -13.87
N TRP A 30 7.71 -19.63 -14.09
CA TRP A 30 8.57 -19.11 -15.16
C TRP A 30 9.99 -18.88 -14.60
N PRO A 31 11.04 -18.92 -15.45
CA PRO A 31 11.00 -19.27 -16.87
C PRO A 31 10.67 -20.75 -17.12
N CYS A 32 9.92 -21.00 -18.18
CA CYS A 32 9.69 -22.33 -18.74
C CYS A 32 9.83 -22.24 -20.26
N ARG A 33 10.98 -22.69 -20.75
CA ARG A 33 11.42 -22.58 -22.15
C ARG A 33 10.85 -23.71 -22.99
N GLU A 34 10.82 -23.53 -24.30
CA GLU A 34 10.37 -24.57 -25.24
C GLU A 34 11.14 -25.88 -25.02
N GLY A 35 10.42 -27.01 -25.07
CA GLY A 35 10.95 -28.33 -24.74
C GLY A 35 11.08 -28.64 -23.24
N GLN A 36 10.88 -27.67 -22.34
CA GLN A 36 10.83 -27.94 -20.90
C GLN A 36 9.44 -28.40 -20.45
N GLU A 37 9.42 -29.42 -19.58
CA GLU A 37 8.20 -29.91 -18.92
C GLU A 37 7.86 -29.12 -17.66
N LYS A 38 8.86 -28.53 -17.00
CA LYS A 38 8.73 -27.69 -15.82
C LYS A 38 9.62 -26.47 -15.98
N GLY A 39 9.20 -25.34 -15.43
CA GLY A 39 10.06 -24.17 -15.36
C GLY A 39 11.00 -24.18 -14.16
N ASP A 40 11.89 -23.19 -14.14
CA ASP A 40 12.96 -23.08 -13.16
C ASP A 40 12.40 -22.72 -11.77
N GLN A 41 12.68 -23.56 -10.77
CA GLN A 41 12.20 -23.33 -9.40
C GLN A 41 12.90 -22.13 -8.73
N ARG A 42 14.16 -21.89 -9.09
CA ARG A 42 15.03 -20.84 -8.57
C ARG A 42 15.84 -20.26 -9.72
N LEU A 43 16.01 -18.94 -9.70
CA LEU A 43 16.90 -18.25 -10.63
C LEU A 43 18.34 -18.27 -10.12
N TYR A 44 19.31 -18.15 -11.03
CA TYR A 44 20.73 -17.93 -10.73
C TYR A 44 21.43 -19.04 -9.92
N THR A 45 20.94 -20.28 -10.00
CA THR A 45 21.56 -21.43 -9.30
C THR A 45 22.95 -21.79 -9.85
N ASP A 46 23.26 -21.34 -11.06
CA ASP A 46 24.55 -21.45 -11.75
C ASP A 46 25.49 -20.26 -11.48
N GLY A 47 25.01 -19.23 -10.76
CA GLY A 47 25.74 -17.99 -10.52
C GLY A 47 25.82 -17.04 -11.71
N VAL A 48 25.03 -17.25 -12.78
CA VAL A 48 25.05 -16.41 -13.99
C VAL A 48 23.94 -15.37 -13.93
N PHE A 49 24.30 -14.13 -13.62
CA PHE A 49 23.38 -12.98 -13.51
C PHE A 49 23.14 -12.30 -14.86
N GLN A 50 22.11 -11.46 -14.90
CA GLN A 50 21.59 -10.89 -16.15
C GLN A 50 22.27 -9.55 -16.46
N HIS A 51 23.59 -9.62 -16.49
CA HIS A 51 24.51 -8.57 -16.85
C HIS A 51 25.47 -9.10 -17.93
N PRO A 52 26.06 -8.23 -18.78
CA PRO A 52 26.92 -8.69 -19.88
C PRO A 52 28.11 -9.57 -19.44
N ASP A 53 28.59 -9.45 -18.20
CA ASP A 53 29.68 -10.22 -17.62
C ASP A 53 29.22 -11.42 -16.77
N GLY A 54 27.91 -11.64 -16.67
CA GLY A 54 27.31 -12.73 -15.89
C GLY A 54 27.41 -12.57 -14.36
N LYS A 55 27.87 -11.43 -13.83
CA LYS A 55 28.14 -11.26 -12.39
C LYS A 55 27.10 -10.40 -11.70
N ALA A 56 26.77 -10.71 -10.45
CA ALA A 56 25.97 -9.82 -9.61
C ALA A 56 26.69 -8.48 -9.37
N LYS A 57 25.93 -7.39 -9.37
CA LYS A 57 26.45 -6.05 -9.06
C LYS A 57 26.16 -5.69 -7.61
N LEU A 58 27.21 -5.37 -6.86
CA LEU A 58 27.09 -4.76 -5.54
C LEU A 58 27.07 -3.23 -5.71
N ILE A 59 26.00 -2.61 -5.25
CA ILE A 59 25.77 -1.17 -5.42
C ILE A 59 25.79 -0.51 -4.04
N PRO A 60 26.81 0.30 -3.71
CA PRO A 60 26.76 1.13 -2.51
C PRO A 60 25.78 2.28 -2.75
N LEU A 61 24.86 2.49 -1.82
CA LEU A 61 23.89 3.59 -1.88
C LEU A 61 24.12 4.52 -0.69
N PRO A 62 24.18 5.85 -0.91
CA PRO A 62 24.16 6.80 0.19
C PRO A 62 22.81 6.76 0.90
N PHE A 63 22.79 7.18 2.16
CA PHE A 63 21.53 7.46 2.84
C PHE A 63 20.94 8.76 2.30
N GLU A 64 19.71 8.70 1.82
CA GLU A 64 18.89 9.85 1.46
C GLU A 64 17.75 9.97 2.46
N ASP A 65 17.58 11.16 3.03
CA ASP A 65 16.55 11.42 4.02
C ASP A 65 15.17 11.58 3.36
N ASN A 66 14.11 11.48 4.17
CA ASN A 66 12.73 11.61 3.70
C ASN A 66 12.47 13.02 3.16
N ASN A 67 11.82 13.09 1.99
CA ASN A 67 11.42 14.35 1.35
C ASN A 67 10.41 15.16 2.17
N GLU A 68 9.67 14.49 3.04
CA GLU A 68 8.77 15.11 3.99
C GLU A 68 8.98 14.49 5.37
N ARG A 69 9.09 15.35 6.38
CA ARG A 69 9.27 14.98 7.79
C ARG A 69 8.28 15.75 8.66
N PRO A 70 7.86 15.19 9.80
CA PRO A 70 7.10 15.93 10.77
C PRO A 70 7.83 17.18 11.26
N ASP A 71 7.05 18.21 11.51
CA ASP A 71 7.48 19.50 12.01
C ASP A 71 6.40 20.08 12.95
N ASP A 72 6.56 21.35 13.33
CA ASP A 72 5.66 22.00 14.28
C ASP A 72 4.22 22.14 13.77
N GLU A 73 4.00 22.18 12.45
CA GLU A 73 2.66 22.30 11.85
C GLU A 73 2.02 20.91 11.59
N TYR A 74 2.83 19.91 11.24
CA TYR A 74 2.43 18.55 10.92
C TYR A 74 3.22 17.53 11.76
N PRO A 75 2.94 17.39 13.07
CA PRO A 75 3.85 16.73 14.02
C PRO A 75 3.83 15.19 13.98
N LEU A 76 2.96 14.57 13.20
CA LEU A 76 2.79 13.11 13.17
C LEU A 76 3.23 12.53 11.83
N TRP A 77 3.92 11.40 11.89
CA TRP A 77 4.11 10.53 10.73
C TRP A 77 2.79 9.88 10.34
N LEU A 78 2.50 9.84 9.05
CA LEU A 78 1.42 9.05 8.46
C LEU A 78 2.02 7.86 7.72
N ASN A 79 1.66 6.66 8.17
CA ASN A 79 1.85 5.44 7.42
C ASN A 79 0.51 4.97 6.82
N SER A 80 0.58 4.26 5.70
CA SER A 80 -0.58 3.69 5.03
C SER A 80 -0.44 2.18 4.88
N GLY A 81 -1.53 1.45 4.70
CA GLY A 81 -1.41 0.01 4.45
C GLY A 81 -2.71 -0.69 4.18
N ARG A 82 -2.68 -2.01 4.39
CA ARG A 82 -3.79 -2.90 4.09
C ARG A 82 -4.42 -3.45 5.35
N VAL A 83 -5.66 -3.86 5.21
CA VAL A 83 -6.38 -4.71 6.16
C VAL A 83 -6.79 -6.00 5.44
N VAL A 84 -7.04 -7.06 6.20
CA VAL A 84 -7.33 -8.39 5.65
C VAL A 84 -8.69 -8.42 4.93
N GLU A 85 -9.61 -7.58 5.38
CA GLU A 85 -11.00 -7.53 4.96
C GLU A 85 -11.18 -7.01 3.53
N HIS A 86 -10.21 -6.21 3.06
CA HIS A 86 -10.33 -5.41 1.86
C HIS A 86 -9.15 -5.58 0.92
N PHE A 87 -9.45 -5.66 -0.37
CA PHE A 87 -8.46 -5.75 -1.43
C PHE A 87 -8.47 -4.47 -2.25
N HIS A 88 -7.33 -3.76 -2.22
CA HIS A 88 -7.12 -2.49 -2.92
C HIS A 88 -8.32 -1.55 -2.78
N THR A 89 -8.91 -1.11 -3.89
CA THR A 89 -9.94 -0.07 -3.98
C THR A 89 -11.34 -0.53 -3.57
N ARG A 90 -11.48 -1.71 -2.95
CA ARG A 90 -12.77 -2.27 -2.48
C ARG A 90 -13.83 -2.49 -3.57
N THR A 91 -13.48 -2.39 -4.85
CA THR A 91 -14.45 -2.55 -5.98
C THR A 91 -15.18 -3.89 -5.97
N ARG A 92 -14.57 -4.94 -5.42
CA ARG A 92 -15.20 -6.25 -5.15
C ARG A 92 -15.49 -6.46 -3.66
N THR A 93 -14.47 -6.32 -2.81
CA THR A 93 -14.57 -6.64 -1.37
C THR A 93 -15.50 -5.70 -0.60
N GLY A 94 -15.67 -4.46 -1.05
CA GLY A 94 -16.63 -3.51 -0.50
C GLY A 94 -18.10 -3.86 -0.78
N LYS A 95 -18.38 -4.79 -1.70
CA LYS A 95 -19.74 -5.32 -1.95
C LYS A 95 -20.10 -6.49 -1.03
N ILE A 96 -19.13 -7.01 -0.27
CA ILE A 96 -19.33 -8.18 0.59
C ILE A 96 -19.72 -7.70 1.99
N GLY A 97 -20.96 -7.97 2.40
CA GLY A 97 -21.51 -7.52 3.68
C GLY A 97 -20.64 -7.92 4.89
N ASN A 98 -20.16 -9.17 4.93
CA ASN A 98 -19.31 -9.65 6.02
C ASN A 98 -18.00 -8.87 6.16
N GLN A 99 -17.37 -8.45 5.04
CA GLN A 99 -16.15 -7.64 5.11
C GLN A 99 -16.43 -6.25 5.67
N ASN A 100 -17.56 -5.66 5.27
CA ASN A 100 -17.98 -4.37 5.81
C ASN A 100 -18.40 -4.40 7.28
N LYS A 101 -18.67 -5.58 7.88
CA LYS A 101 -18.90 -5.68 9.34
C LYS A 101 -17.61 -5.46 10.13
N PHE A 102 -16.48 -5.97 9.62
CA PHE A 102 -15.18 -5.89 10.30
C PHE A 102 -14.42 -4.60 10.00
N SER A 103 -14.51 -4.08 8.77
CA SER A 103 -13.82 -2.85 8.36
C SER A 103 -14.77 -1.89 7.63
N PRO A 104 -15.81 -1.37 8.31
CA PRO A 104 -16.89 -0.65 7.66
C PRO A 104 -16.41 0.64 6.98
N THR A 105 -15.60 1.43 7.67
CA THR A 105 -15.43 2.85 7.38
C THR A 105 -13.96 3.27 7.48
N PRO A 106 -13.56 4.38 6.82
CA PRO A 106 -12.20 4.89 6.95
C PRO A 106 -11.86 5.18 8.41
N TYR A 107 -10.76 4.62 8.89
CA TYR A 107 -10.29 4.77 10.25
C TYR A 107 -8.77 4.99 10.27
N MET A 108 -8.26 5.51 11.38
CA MET A 108 -6.84 5.54 11.70
C MET A 108 -6.55 4.72 12.96
N GLU A 109 -5.44 4.00 12.99
CA GLU A 109 -4.81 3.57 14.23
C GLU A 109 -4.01 4.75 14.79
N ILE A 110 -4.23 5.07 16.08
CA ILE A 110 -3.53 6.14 16.80
C ILE A 110 -3.14 5.66 18.20
N ASN A 111 -2.00 6.11 18.72
CA ASN A 111 -1.60 5.79 20.09
C ASN A 111 -2.60 6.40 21.11
N PRO A 112 -3.00 5.68 22.18
CA PRO A 112 -3.95 6.19 23.16
C PRO A 112 -3.50 7.48 23.86
N ASP A 113 -2.20 7.63 24.13
CA ASP A 113 -1.67 8.82 24.81
C ASP A 113 -1.76 10.05 23.89
N THR A 114 -1.35 9.89 22.62
CA THR A 114 -1.48 10.93 21.59
C THR A 114 -2.94 11.31 21.36
N ALA A 115 -3.84 10.33 21.34
CA ALA A 115 -5.27 10.59 21.20
C ALA A 115 -5.81 11.41 22.40
N ALA A 116 -5.38 11.08 23.62
CA ALA A 116 -5.75 11.81 24.83
C ALA A 116 -5.21 13.25 24.83
N GLU A 117 -3.96 13.47 24.41
CA GLU A 117 -3.36 14.81 24.24
C GLU A 117 -4.14 15.66 23.24
N LEU A 118 -4.65 15.05 22.18
CA LEU A 118 -5.49 15.70 21.16
C LEU A 118 -6.97 15.80 21.56
N GLY A 119 -7.35 15.27 22.72
CA GLY A 119 -8.74 15.27 23.21
C GLY A 119 -9.71 14.40 22.39
N ILE A 120 -9.19 13.38 21.69
CA ILE A 120 -9.93 12.45 20.82
C ILE A 120 -10.11 11.11 21.55
N ARG A 121 -11.35 10.61 21.61
CA ARG A 121 -11.65 9.28 22.16
C ARG A 121 -11.69 8.21 21.09
N HIS A 122 -11.51 6.96 21.52
CA HIS A 122 -11.73 5.81 20.65
C HIS A 122 -13.15 5.83 20.06
N GLY A 123 -13.25 5.63 18.74
CA GLY A 123 -14.51 5.67 18.00
C GLY A 123 -14.97 7.06 17.57
N GLU A 124 -14.32 8.15 18.00
CA GLU A 124 -14.62 9.49 17.50
C GLU A 124 -13.99 9.73 16.13
N TYR A 125 -14.64 10.56 15.32
CA TYR A 125 -14.12 11.04 14.06
C TYR A 125 -13.17 12.22 14.28
N ALA A 126 -12.06 12.20 13.55
CA ALA A 126 -11.06 13.25 13.53
C ALA A 126 -10.71 13.61 12.09
N ARG A 127 -10.21 14.84 11.89
CA ARG A 127 -9.72 15.30 10.60
C ARG A 127 -8.21 15.15 10.55
N VAL A 128 -7.72 14.37 9.61
CA VAL A 128 -6.30 14.23 9.31
C VAL A 128 -5.96 15.22 8.22
N VAL A 129 -5.07 16.16 8.50
CA VAL A 129 -4.69 17.25 7.61
C VAL A 129 -3.23 17.10 7.21
N SER A 130 -2.96 17.36 5.95
CA SER A 130 -1.63 17.37 5.36
C SER A 130 -1.47 18.64 4.51
N ARG A 131 -0.29 18.92 3.99
CA ARG A 131 -0.05 20.04 3.06
C ARG A 131 -0.89 19.96 1.77
N ARG A 132 -1.37 18.77 1.41
CA ARG A 132 -2.09 18.50 0.15
C ARG A 132 -3.61 18.53 0.28
N GLY A 133 -4.12 18.42 1.50
CA GLY A 133 -5.54 18.21 1.74
C GLY A 133 -5.78 17.47 3.04
N ASP A 134 -7.01 16.99 3.22
CA ASP A 134 -7.48 16.37 4.44
C ASP A 134 -8.34 15.13 4.19
N ALA A 135 -8.53 14.33 5.24
CA ALA A 135 -9.45 13.20 5.28
C ALA A 135 -10.08 13.09 6.66
N ILE A 136 -11.37 12.73 6.71
CA ILE A 136 -12.06 12.44 7.98
C ILE A 136 -12.05 10.93 8.20
N VAL A 137 -11.53 10.50 9.34
CA VAL A 137 -11.38 9.09 9.73
C VAL A 137 -11.83 8.87 11.16
N MET A 138 -12.31 7.67 11.46
CA MET A 138 -12.60 7.24 12.83
C MET A 138 -11.30 6.90 13.57
N ALA A 139 -11.14 7.34 14.81
CA ALA A 139 -9.97 7.05 15.64
C ALA A 139 -10.10 5.66 16.29
N GLN A 140 -9.15 4.78 16.00
CA GLN A 140 -8.98 3.51 16.69
C GLN A 140 -7.74 3.59 17.58
N CYS A 141 -7.94 3.88 18.86
CA CYS A 141 -6.84 3.94 19.83
C CYS A 141 -6.21 2.54 20.01
N THR A 142 -4.89 2.43 19.84
CA THR A 142 -4.14 1.17 19.93
C THR A 142 -2.66 1.41 20.20
N GLN A 143 -2.02 0.50 20.95
CA GLN A 143 -0.58 0.55 21.24
C GLN A 143 0.29 0.00 20.09
N ARG A 144 -0.32 -0.39 18.97
CA ARG A 144 0.38 -0.90 17.77
C ARG A 144 1.20 0.17 17.04
N VAL A 145 0.81 1.44 17.17
CA VAL A 145 1.52 2.59 16.58
C VAL A 145 2.18 3.43 17.67
N PRO A 146 3.38 3.98 17.42
CA PRO A 146 4.08 4.85 18.37
C PRO A 146 3.37 6.20 18.51
N ARG A 147 3.72 6.96 19.55
CA ARG A 147 3.07 8.25 19.87
C ARG A 147 3.20 9.33 18.79
N ASN A 148 4.21 9.23 17.93
CA ASN A 148 4.48 10.19 16.87
C ASN A 148 3.99 9.73 15.48
N MET A 149 3.08 8.75 15.42
CA MET A 149 2.63 8.17 14.16
C MET A 149 1.15 7.77 14.19
N ILE A 150 0.50 7.86 13.04
CA ILE A 150 -0.79 7.23 12.76
C ILE A 150 -0.69 6.28 11.56
N PHE A 151 -1.62 5.33 11.49
CA PHE A 151 -1.76 4.43 10.35
C PHE A 151 -3.17 4.49 9.76
N ILE A 152 -3.30 4.63 8.45
CA ILE A 152 -4.61 4.66 7.75
C ILE A 152 -4.62 3.60 6.62
N PRO A 153 -5.59 2.68 6.59
CA PRO A 153 -5.76 1.78 5.46
C PRO A 153 -6.13 2.51 4.18
N PHE A 154 -5.47 2.20 3.06
CA PHE A 154 -5.68 2.92 1.79
C PHE A 154 -6.91 2.46 0.98
N HIS A 155 -7.75 1.62 1.56
CA HIS A 155 -8.82 0.94 0.84
C HIS A 155 -10.02 1.83 0.49
N TYR A 156 -10.16 2.98 1.15
CA TYR A 156 -11.31 3.86 1.03
C TYR A 156 -11.03 4.99 0.03
N HIS A 157 -12.07 5.38 -0.73
CA HIS A 157 -11.96 6.25 -1.90
C HIS A 157 -11.39 7.64 -1.57
N GLU A 158 -12.11 8.46 -0.80
CA GLU A 158 -11.68 9.80 -0.40
C GLU A 158 -11.01 9.80 0.98
N CYS A 159 -9.86 9.12 1.09
CA CYS A 159 -9.17 8.93 2.38
C CYS A 159 -7.65 9.19 2.28
N VAL A 160 -6.81 8.20 2.60
CA VAL A 160 -5.37 8.40 2.82
C VAL A 160 -4.63 8.97 1.61
N ASN A 161 -5.09 8.70 0.38
CA ASN A 161 -4.45 9.23 -0.82
C ASN A 161 -4.62 10.75 -0.94
N ARG A 162 -5.65 11.36 -0.35
CA ARG A 162 -5.82 12.82 -0.30
C ARG A 162 -4.72 13.51 0.52
N VAL A 163 -4.16 12.79 1.49
CA VAL A 163 -3.13 13.29 2.42
C VAL A 163 -1.72 12.77 2.12
N SER A 164 -1.58 11.96 1.06
CA SER A 164 -0.31 11.33 0.69
C SER A 164 0.50 12.19 -0.29
N LEU A 165 1.83 12.09 -0.20
CA LEU A 165 2.74 12.81 -1.08
C LEU A 165 2.70 12.24 -2.52
N GLY A 166 2.49 13.11 -3.50
CA GLY A 166 2.52 12.77 -4.94
C GLY A 166 3.91 12.65 -5.54
N LEU A 167 4.94 12.47 -4.71
CA LEU A 167 6.34 12.35 -5.14
C LEU A 167 6.58 10.98 -5.75
N LEU A 168 7.31 10.95 -6.87
CA LEU A 168 7.64 9.74 -7.60
C LEU A 168 9.16 9.52 -7.56
N ASP A 169 9.58 8.30 -7.28
CA ASP A 169 10.97 7.87 -7.39
C ASP A 169 11.51 8.18 -8.81
N PRO A 170 12.69 8.81 -8.94
CA PRO A 170 13.22 9.24 -10.23
C PRO A 170 13.47 8.11 -11.23
N HIS A 171 13.63 6.86 -10.76
CA HIS A 171 13.94 5.71 -11.61
C HIS A 171 12.71 4.87 -11.96
N SER A 172 12.02 4.38 -10.95
CA SER A 172 10.88 3.46 -11.05
C SER A 172 9.53 4.17 -11.17
N ARG A 173 9.49 5.48 -10.90
CA ARG A 173 8.26 6.28 -10.82
C ARG A 173 7.28 5.76 -9.76
N GLN A 174 7.77 5.05 -8.75
CA GLN A 174 6.95 4.58 -7.64
C GLN A 174 6.65 5.73 -6.66
N PRO A 175 5.40 5.86 -6.20
CA PRO A 175 5.00 6.90 -5.26
C PRO A 175 5.43 6.66 -3.80
N ALA A 176 5.77 7.73 -3.09
CA ALA A 176 6.23 7.71 -1.70
C ALA A 176 5.10 7.64 -0.64
N TYR A 177 4.25 6.61 -0.67
CA TYR A 177 3.07 6.49 0.21
C TYR A 177 3.32 6.27 1.71
N LYS A 178 4.57 6.11 2.14
CA LYS A 178 4.95 5.71 3.52
C LYS A 178 5.63 6.83 4.31
N GLN A 179 5.78 8.00 3.69
CA GLN A 179 6.59 9.11 4.19
C GLN A 179 5.79 10.39 4.05
N CYS A 180 4.80 10.58 4.94
CA CYS A 180 3.96 11.76 4.93
C CYS A 180 3.89 12.35 6.34
N ALA A 181 3.88 13.68 6.43
CA ALA A 181 3.66 14.40 7.68
C ALA A 181 2.21 14.89 7.72
N VAL A 182 1.57 14.73 8.87
CA VAL A 182 0.17 15.13 9.09
C VAL A 182 -0.02 15.74 10.47
N ARG A 183 -1.12 16.49 10.57
CA ARG A 183 -1.73 16.97 11.81
C ARG A 183 -3.08 16.29 11.97
N VAL A 184 -3.44 15.97 13.20
CA VAL A 184 -4.76 15.44 13.53
C VAL A 184 -5.52 16.50 14.30
N GLU A 185 -6.75 16.79 13.87
CA GLU A 185 -7.64 17.75 14.49
C GLU A 185 -8.89 17.06 15.01
N LYS A 186 -9.30 17.46 16.23
CA LYS A 186 -10.58 17.07 16.79
C LYS A 186 -11.74 17.73 16.04
N ILE A 187 -12.84 17.00 15.87
CA ILE A 187 -14.09 17.53 15.34
C ILE A 187 -15.13 17.52 16.46
N GLU A 188 -15.76 18.65 16.76
CA GLU A 188 -16.81 18.70 17.79
C GLU A 188 -18.14 18.13 17.27
N ASP A 189 -18.53 18.44 16.03
CA ASP A 189 -19.74 17.87 15.40
C ASP A 189 -19.49 16.47 14.83
N GLN A 190 -19.53 15.49 15.72
CA GLN A 190 -19.36 14.07 15.40
C GLN A 190 -20.43 13.52 14.44
N ALA A 191 -21.64 14.08 14.46
CA ALA A 191 -22.73 13.62 13.59
C ALA A 191 -22.52 14.05 12.14
N ALA A 192 -22.07 15.29 11.92
CA ALA A 192 -21.66 15.76 10.60
C ALA A 192 -20.43 14.99 10.09
N ALA A 193 -19.43 14.78 10.95
CA ALA A 193 -18.22 14.03 10.60
C ALA A 193 -18.54 12.59 10.16
N ALA A 194 -19.45 11.90 10.86
CA ALA A 194 -19.89 10.56 10.51
C ALA A 194 -20.50 10.50 9.09
N LYS A 195 -21.33 11.48 8.73
CA LYS A 195 -21.94 11.57 7.39
C LYS A 195 -20.89 11.76 6.30
N LEU A 196 -19.90 12.64 6.54
CA LEU A 196 -18.81 12.88 5.59
C LEU A 196 -17.91 11.64 5.44
N ASN A 197 -17.54 11.00 6.55
CA ASN A 197 -16.74 9.78 6.55
C ASN A 197 -17.45 8.62 5.83
N LEU A 198 -18.77 8.48 6.01
CA LEU A 198 -19.59 7.51 5.30
C LEU A 198 -19.63 7.79 3.79
N ALA A 199 -19.80 9.06 3.39
CA ALA A 199 -19.82 9.46 1.98
C ALA A 199 -18.47 9.20 1.30
N ALA A 200 -17.35 9.37 2.01
CA ALA A 200 -16.00 9.13 1.53
C ALA A 200 -15.70 7.65 1.16
N ARG A 201 -16.60 6.71 1.49
CA ARG A 201 -16.47 5.28 1.16
C ARG A 201 -16.82 4.96 -0.29
N ALA A 202 -17.67 5.77 -0.92
CA ALA A 202 -18.33 5.43 -2.19
C ALA A 202 -17.63 6.10 -3.38
N TYR A 203 -17.58 5.36 -4.48
CA TYR A 203 -17.41 5.86 -5.84
C TYR A 203 -18.78 5.81 -6.52
#